data_AF-A0A4R8G442-F1
#
_entry.id   AF-A0A4R8G442-F1
#
_cell.length_a   1.000
_cell.length_b   1.000
_cell.length_c   1.000
_cell.angle_alpha   90.00
_cell.angle_beta   90.00
_cell.angle_gamma   90.00
#
_symmetry.space_group_name_H-M   'P 1'
#
loop_
_entity.id
_entity.type
_entity.pdbx_description
1 polymer ?
#
loop_
_entity_poly.entity_id
_entity_poly.type
_entity_poly.pdbx_seq_one_letter_code
_entity_poly.pdbx_strand_id
1 'polypeptide(L)'
;MRLLPCLAILAAASSLAACVPQGGPTRAPHAILTDHGNRVDPTGTPGEFEVLARPGDGGAQLWCAAGEFAQSQLRASPDRRIYLVTPRGPSATRPGRTSAVFTVMPSPELQARGDAMSSQMLLGVRKVGTNFSTIHADMVCRPPIDVPD
;
A
#
# COMPACT_ATOMS: atom_id res chain seq x y z
N MET A 1 49.31 51.06 21.65
CA MET A 1 48.82 52.32 21.07
C MET A 1 48.13 51.98 19.75
N ARG A 2 46.86 52.37 19.59
CA ARG A 2 45.93 51.96 18.52
C ARG A 2 46.41 52.42 17.12
N LEU A 3 45.95 51.73 16.06
CA LEU A 3 45.14 52.34 14.98
C LEU A 3 44.75 51.29 13.90
N LEU A 4 43.46 51.01 13.81
CA LEU A 4 42.77 50.48 12.61
C LEU A 4 42.58 51.62 11.59
N PRO A 5 42.51 51.30 10.28
CA PRO A 5 41.34 51.69 9.47
C PRO A 5 40.93 50.56 8.50
N CYS A 6 39.66 50.15 8.44
CA CYS A 6 38.57 50.70 7.62
C CYS A 6 38.51 50.09 6.20
N LEU A 7 37.28 49.89 5.70
CA LEU A 7 36.82 49.29 4.44
C LEU A 7 36.72 47.75 4.43
N ALA A 8 35.62 47.11 4.04
CA ALA A 8 34.35 47.57 3.49
C ALA A 8 33.29 46.50 3.77
N ILE A 9 32.08 46.93 4.13
CA ILE A 9 30.92 46.05 4.32
C ILE A 9 30.30 45.80 2.94
N LEU A 10 30.54 44.63 2.36
CA LEU A 10 29.75 44.09 1.25
C LEU A 10 28.70 43.16 1.86
N ALA A 11 27.50 43.68 2.12
CA ALA A 11 26.35 42.87 2.52
C ALA A 11 25.79 42.15 1.29
N ALA A 12 26.25 40.92 1.04
CA ALA A 12 25.60 40.01 0.11
C ALA A 12 24.30 39.49 0.76
N ALA A 13 23.16 40.04 0.36
CA ALA A 13 21.85 39.55 0.76
C ALA A 13 21.55 38.24 0.02
N SER A 14 22.01 37.13 0.57
CA SER A 14 21.71 35.78 0.08
C SER A 14 20.22 35.47 0.35
N SER A 15 19.40 35.54 -0.69
CA SER A 15 18.01 35.05 -0.64
C SER A 15 18.04 33.52 -0.52
N LEU A 16 17.81 33.01 0.69
CA LEU A 16 17.50 31.59 0.91
C LEU A 16 16.16 31.28 0.25
N ALA A 17 16.19 30.78 -0.98
CA ALA A 17 15.04 30.11 -1.59
C ALA A 17 14.77 28.82 -0.81
N ALA A 18 13.92 28.92 0.21
CA ALA A 18 13.42 27.74 0.90
C ALA A 18 12.46 27.01 -0.05
N CYS A 19 12.90 25.88 -0.60
CA CYS A 19 12.02 24.92 -1.24
C CYS A 19 11.02 24.42 -0.18
N VAL A 20 9.82 24.99 -0.14
CA VAL A 20 8.71 24.40 0.59
C VAL A 20 8.30 23.15 -0.19
N PRO A 21 8.38 21.93 0.37
CA PRO A 21 7.78 20.78 -0.25
C PRO A 21 6.27 21.05 -0.31
N GLN A 22 5.74 21.23 -1.50
CA GLN A 22 4.30 21.33 -1.73
C GLN A 22 3.68 19.95 -1.49
N GLY A 23 3.51 19.60 -0.21
CA GLY A 23 2.60 18.54 0.20
C GLY A 23 1.18 19.03 -0.05
N GLY A 24 0.67 18.80 -1.26
CA GLY A 24 -0.74 18.98 -1.56
C GLY A 24 -1.60 18.14 -0.59
N PRO A 25 -2.90 18.46 -0.45
CA PRO A 25 -3.77 17.70 0.44
C PRO A 25 -3.76 16.22 0.05
N THR A 26 -3.28 15.36 0.95
CA THR A 26 -3.40 13.91 0.79
C THR A 26 -4.88 13.57 0.79
N ARG A 27 -5.41 13.21 -0.39
CA ARG A 27 -6.81 12.78 -0.51
C ARG A 27 -6.97 11.49 0.30
N ALA A 28 -7.98 11.44 1.15
CA ALA A 28 -8.33 10.22 1.87
C ALA A 28 -8.59 9.07 0.88
N PRO A 29 -8.18 7.84 1.22
CA PRO A 29 -8.49 6.67 0.41
C PRO A 29 -10.00 6.54 0.24
N HIS A 30 -10.43 6.20 -0.97
CA HIS A 30 -11.83 5.94 -1.29
C HIS A 30 -11.95 4.61 -2.02
N ALA A 31 -13.17 4.09 -2.09
CA ALA A 31 -13.43 2.86 -2.81
C ALA A 31 -13.08 3.00 -4.30
N ILE A 32 -12.49 1.95 -4.87
CA ILE A 32 -12.16 1.88 -6.30
C ILE A 32 -12.63 0.57 -6.91
N LEU A 33 -12.74 0.56 -8.23
CA LEU A 33 -12.63 -0.64 -9.03
C LEU A 33 -11.20 -0.70 -9.55
N THR A 34 -10.55 -1.84 -9.38
CA THR A 34 -9.21 -2.04 -9.90
C THR A 34 -9.25 -2.20 -11.42
N ASP A 35 -8.11 -2.09 -12.09
CA ASP A 35 -8.00 -2.35 -13.53
C ASP A 35 -8.43 -3.79 -13.89
N HIS A 36 -8.30 -4.70 -12.91
CA HIS A 36 -8.78 -6.08 -12.99
C HIS A 36 -10.23 -6.27 -12.54
N GLY A 37 -10.98 -5.20 -12.24
CA GLY A 37 -12.41 -5.22 -11.93
C GLY A 37 -12.78 -5.66 -10.50
N ASN A 38 -11.80 -5.89 -9.62
CA ASN A 38 -12.08 -6.11 -8.20
C ASN A 38 -12.51 -4.80 -7.55
N ARG A 39 -13.53 -4.85 -6.71
CA ARG A 39 -13.86 -3.69 -5.87
C ARG A 39 -13.03 -3.72 -4.60
N VAL A 40 -12.42 -2.59 -4.25
CA VAL A 40 -11.66 -2.44 -3.01
C VAL A 40 -12.22 -1.26 -2.21
N ASP A 41 -12.43 -1.45 -0.92
CA ASP A 41 -13.02 -0.45 -0.04
C ASP A 41 -12.16 -0.23 1.21
N PRO A 42 -11.90 1.03 1.61
CA PRO A 42 -11.31 1.30 2.93
C PRO A 42 -12.29 0.87 4.04
N THR A 43 -11.79 0.23 5.10
CA THR A 43 -12.63 -0.26 6.20
C THR A 43 -12.95 0.82 7.25
N GLY A 44 -12.27 1.97 7.17
CA GLY A 44 -12.30 3.03 8.18
C GLY A 44 -11.12 2.95 9.16
N THR A 45 -10.46 1.79 9.26
CA THR A 45 -9.18 1.65 9.98
C THR A 45 -8.03 2.15 9.09
N PRO A 46 -7.11 2.99 9.60
CA PRO A 46 -5.99 3.51 8.81
C PRO A 46 -5.16 2.40 8.15
N GLY A 47 -4.98 2.51 6.83
CA GLY A 47 -4.18 1.56 6.04
C GLY A 47 -4.86 0.21 5.79
N GLU A 48 -6.06 -0.03 6.33
CA GLU A 48 -6.82 -1.26 6.17
C GLU A 48 -7.91 -1.11 5.10
N PHE A 49 -8.07 -2.16 4.30
CA PHE A 49 -9.00 -2.19 3.18
C PHE A 49 -9.48 -3.61 2.90
N GLU A 50 -10.71 -3.69 2.39
CA GLU A 50 -11.38 -4.92 2.02
C GLU A 50 -11.36 -5.08 0.50
N VAL A 51 -10.86 -6.22 0.02
CA VAL A 51 -10.87 -6.59 -1.40
C VAL A 51 -11.99 -7.59 -1.64
N LEU A 52 -12.93 -7.23 -2.50
CA LEU A 52 -14.05 -8.09 -2.87
C LEU A 52 -13.61 -9.04 -3.98
N ALA A 53 -13.83 -10.33 -3.76
CA ALA A 53 -13.63 -11.34 -4.76
C ALA A 53 -14.75 -11.30 -5.82
N ARG A 54 -14.36 -11.60 -7.05
CA ARG A 54 -15.24 -11.93 -8.16
C ARG A 54 -15.37 -13.45 -8.28
N PRO A 55 -16.38 -13.95 -9.00
CA PRO A 55 -16.45 -15.37 -9.36
C PRO A 55 -15.16 -15.81 -10.06
N GLY A 56 -14.61 -16.96 -9.65
CA GLY A 56 -13.37 -17.50 -10.22
C GLY A 56 -12.07 -16.91 -9.66
N ASP A 57 -12.11 -15.79 -8.93
CA ASP A 57 -10.89 -15.20 -8.36
C ASP A 57 -10.21 -16.19 -7.40
N GLY A 58 -8.90 -16.36 -7.55
CA GLY A 58 -8.00 -17.03 -6.63
C GLY A 58 -7.21 -16.03 -5.80
N GLY A 59 -6.22 -16.52 -5.04
CA GLY A 59 -5.42 -15.65 -4.18
C GLY A 59 -4.60 -14.61 -4.96
N ALA A 60 -4.08 -14.95 -6.14
CA ALA A 60 -3.33 -14.02 -6.99
C ALA A 60 -4.15 -12.78 -7.37
N GLN A 61 -5.42 -12.94 -7.74
CA GLN A 61 -6.30 -11.83 -8.09
C GLN A 61 -6.58 -10.91 -6.90
N LEU A 62 -6.79 -11.48 -5.70
CA LEU A 62 -6.98 -10.67 -4.50
C LEU A 62 -5.70 -9.92 -4.11
N TRP A 63 -4.53 -10.56 -4.22
CA TRP A 63 -3.24 -9.91 -3.97
C TRP A 63 -2.94 -8.82 -5.00
N CYS A 64 -3.23 -9.05 -6.29
CA CYS A 64 -3.15 -8.04 -7.32
C CYS A 64 -3.97 -6.79 -6.96
N ALA A 65 -5.27 -6.99 -6.68
CA ALA A 65 -6.15 -5.89 -6.32
C ALA A 65 -5.69 -5.15 -5.05
N ALA A 66 -5.10 -5.88 -4.09
CA ALA A 66 -4.52 -5.29 -2.90
C ALA A 66 -3.27 -4.45 -3.19
N GLY A 67 -2.39 -4.93 -4.08
CA GLY A 67 -1.20 -4.20 -4.54
C GLY A 67 -1.57 -2.91 -5.26
N GLU A 68 -2.56 -2.98 -6.15
CA GLU A 68 -3.05 -1.82 -6.88
C GLU A 68 -3.64 -0.77 -5.94
N PHE A 69 -4.49 -1.17 -4.97
CA PHE A 69 -5.04 -0.25 -3.98
C PHE A 69 -3.98 0.35 -3.07
N ALA A 70 -3.01 -0.46 -2.61
CA ALA A 70 -1.92 0.02 -1.77
C ALA A 70 -1.09 1.10 -2.47
N GLN A 71 -0.78 0.93 -3.77
CA GLN A 71 -0.02 1.93 -4.54
C GLN A 71 -0.86 3.16 -4.87
N SER A 72 -2.04 2.95 -5.45
CA SER A 72 -2.85 4.04 -5.99
C SER A 72 -3.52 4.86 -4.88
N GLN A 73 -4.12 4.22 -3.89
CA GLN A 73 -4.93 4.89 -2.87
C GLN A 73 -4.16 5.19 -1.59
N LEU A 74 -3.25 4.29 -1.19
CA LEU A 74 -2.47 4.45 0.05
C LEU A 74 -1.06 5.01 -0.18
N ARG A 75 -0.63 5.15 -1.45
CA ARG A 75 0.73 5.59 -1.83
C ARG A 75 1.83 4.78 -1.13
N ALA A 76 1.58 3.49 -0.89
CA ALA A 76 2.53 2.59 -0.27
C ALA A 76 3.76 2.42 -1.17
N SER A 77 4.96 2.42 -0.57
CA SER A 77 6.19 2.17 -1.29
C SER A 77 6.25 0.72 -1.80
N PRO A 78 7.03 0.43 -2.87
CA PRO A 78 7.13 -0.92 -3.43
C PRO A 78 7.53 -2.01 -2.41
N ASP A 79 8.42 -1.67 -1.48
CA ASP A 79 8.91 -2.55 -0.41
C ASP A 79 7.93 -2.68 0.77
N ARG A 80 6.93 -1.78 0.88
CA ARG A 80 5.94 -1.83 1.94
C ARG A 80 5.18 -3.15 1.90
N ARG A 81 5.13 -3.85 3.03
CA ARG A 81 4.40 -5.11 3.16
C ARG A 81 2.90 -4.88 3.36
N ILE A 82 2.10 -5.64 2.64
CA ILE A 82 0.64 -5.77 2.73
C ILE A 82 0.33 -7.06 3.48
N TYR A 83 -0.39 -6.99 4.59
CA TYR A 83 -0.71 -8.12 5.45
C TYR A 83 -2.18 -8.52 5.31
N LEU A 84 -2.45 -9.82 5.29
CA LEU A 84 -3.81 -10.36 5.38
C LEU A 84 -4.30 -10.30 6.84
N VAL A 85 -5.31 -9.48 7.10
CA VAL A 85 -5.97 -9.30 8.40
C VAL A 85 -7.08 -10.33 8.57
N THR A 86 -7.98 -10.42 7.58
CA THR A 86 -9.10 -11.36 7.58
C THR A 86 -8.97 -12.27 6.36
N PRO A 87 -8.93 -13.60 6.55
CA PRO A 87 -8.88 -14.55 5.44
C PRO A 87 -10.07 -14.41 4.51
N ARG A 88 -9.92 -14.91 3.29
CA ARG A 88 -11.00 -14.95 2.32
C ARG A 88 -12.21 -15.69 2.88
N GLY A 89 -13.35 -15.01 2.93
CA GLY A 89 -14.60 -15.53 3.47
C GLY A 89 -15.78 -14.62 3.14
N PRO A 90 -16.96 -14.84 3.75
CA PRO A 90 -18.10 -13.94 3.62
C PRO A 90 -17.72 -12.51 4.00
N SER A 91 -18.09 -11.53 3.18
CA SER A 91 -17.86 -10.12 3.45
C SER A 91 -18.78 -9.63 4.57
N ALA A 92 -18.19 -8.96 5.56
CA ALA A 92 -18.93 -8.34 6.65
C ALA A 92 -19.66 -7.07 6.20
N THR A 93 -19.11 -6.35 5.21
CA THR A 93 -19.67 -5.08 4.73
C THR A 93 -20.62 -5.25 3.55
N ARG A 94 -20.50 -6.38 2.82
CA ARG A 94 -21.27 -6.67 1.60
C ARG A 94 -21.94 -8.03 1.68
N PRO A 95 -23.20 -8.08 2.14
CA PRO A 95 -23.97 -9.31 2.18
C PRO A 95 -23.97 -10.06 0.84
N GLY A 96 -23.80 -11.38 0.89
CA GLY A 96 -23.77 -12.25 -0.30
C GLY A 96 -22.48 -12.19 -1.12
N ARG A 97 -21.46 -11.45 -0.68
CA ARG A 97 -20.14 -11.39 -1.35
C ARG A 97 -19.08 -12.09 -0.52
N THR A 98 -18.01 -12.48 -1.21
CA THR A 98 -16.78 -12.99 -0.60
C THR A 98 -15.70 -11.90 -0.68
N SER A 99 -14.90 -11.76 0.36
CA SER A 99 -13.81 -10.78 0.42
C SER A 99 -12.68 -11.26 1.31
N ALA A 100 -11.58 -10.53 1.29
CA ALA A 100 -10.51 -10.61 2.27
C ALA A 100 -10.13 -9.19 2.72
N VAL A 101 -9.65 -9.05 3.95
CA VAL A 101 -9.24 -7.76 4.50
C VAL A 101 -7.72 -7.73 4.62
N PHE A 102 -7.12 -6.64 4.15
CA PHE A 102 -5.68 -6.42 4.15
C PHE A 102 -5.32 -5.12 4.84
N THR A 103 -4.06 -4.99 5.24
CA THR A 103 -3.52 -3.74 5.79
C THR A 103 -2.08 -3.49 5.37
N VAL A 104 -1.76 -2.22 5.13
CA VAL A 104 -0.37 -1.73 5.07
C VAL A 104 0.05 -1.06 6.38
N MET A 105 -0.68 -1.26 7.47
CA MET A 105 -0.36 -0.76 8.81
C MET A 105 -0.66 -1.86 9.82
N PRO A 106 0.15 -2.95 9.86
CA PRO A 106 -0.12 -4.08 10.73
C PRO A 106 0.00 -3.68 12.19
N SER A 107 -0.77 -4.34 13.05
CA SER A 107 -0.50 -4.32 14.49
C SER A 107 0.83 -5.06 14.77
N PRO A 108 1.47 -4.80 15.93
CA PRO A 108 2.69 -5.54 16.32
C PRO A 108 2.48 -7.06 16.33
N GLU A 109 1.30 -7.53 16.73
CA GLU A 109 0.95 -8.95 16.72
C GLU A 109 0.86 -9.51 15.29
N LEU A 110 0.19 -8.79 14.39
CA LEU A 110 0.06 -9.22 12.99
C LEU A 110 1.42 -9.24 12.29
N GLN A 111 2.27 -8.26 12.60
CA GLN A 111 3.65 -8.22 12.10
C GLN A 111 4.45 -9.43 12.60
N ALA A 112 4.44 -9.72 13.91
CA ALA A 112 5.14 -10.86 14.48
C ALA A 112 4.67 -12.21 13.88
N ARG A 113 3.36 -12.35 13.63
CA ARG A 113 2.79 -13.51 12.93
C ARG A 113 3.35 -13.63 11.51
N GLY A 114 3.43 -12.52 10.77
CA GLY A 114 3.99 -12.48 9.42
C GLY A 114 5.50 -12.80 9.38
N ASP A 115 6.26 -12.32 10.36
CA ASP A 115 7.71 -12.58 10.45
C ASP A 115 8.01 -14.06 10.73
N ALA A 116 7.15 -14.72 11.51
CA ALA A 116 7.23 -16.17 11.74
C ALA A 116 6.89 -17.02 10.50
N MET A 117 6.41 -16.41 9.40
CA MET A 117 5.98 -17.08 8.17
C MET A 117 6.95 -16.85 7.00
N SER A 118 8.19 -16.43 7.27
CA SER A 118 9.21 -15.84 6.38
C SER A 118 9.61 -16.62 5.10
N SER A 119 8.95 -17.72 4.77
CA SER A 119 9.22 -18.57 3.60
C SER A 119 7.96 -18.99 2.82
N GLN A 120 6.79 -18.41 3.10
CA GLN A 120 5.58 -18.73 2.35
C GLN A 120 5.51 -17.95 1.02
N MET A 121 5.86 -18.62 -0.08
CA MET A 121 5.76 -18.09 -1.44
C MET A 121 4.38 -18.31 -2.07
N LEU A 122 3.46 -18.97 -1.36
CA LEU A 122 2.10 -19.24 -1.84
C LEU A 122 1.23 -17.99 -1.66
N LEU A 123 0.64 -17.51 -2.75
CA LEU A 123 -0.32 -16.39 -2.79
C LEU A 123 -1.67 -16.71 -2.11
N GLY A 124 -1.67 -17.51 -1.05
CA GLY A 124 -2.85 -17.88 -0.31
C GLY A 124 -3.47 -16.70 0.43
N VAL A 125 -4.80 -16.67 0.49
CA VAL A 125 -5.60 -15.72 1.28
C VAL A 125 -6.37 -16.48 2.36
N ARG A 126 -5.72 -17.47 2.99
CA ARG A 126 -6.35 -18.37 3.98
C ARG A 126 -5.78 -18.25 5.39
N LYS A 127 -4.57 -17.70 5.54
CA LYS A 127 -3.85 -17.65 6.82
C LYS A 127 -3.55 -16.20 7.19
N VAL A 128 -4.11 -15.76 8.32
CA VAL A 128 -3.84 -14.42 8.87
C VAL A 128 -2.33 -14.21 9.02
N GLY A 129 -1.86 -13.03 8.65
CA GLY A 129 -0.44 -12.69 8.68
C GLY A 129 0.33 -13.09 7.42
N THR A 130 -0.24 -13.89 6.50
CA THR A 130 0.33 -14.01 5.14
C THR A 130 0.45 -12.62 4.55
N ASN A 131 1.61 -12.30 3.99
CA ASN A 131 1.92 -10.96 3.58
C ASN A 131 2.96 -10.94 2.45
N PHE A 132 2.84 -9.94 1.58
CA PHE A 132 3.72 -9.73 0.44
C PHE A 132 4.11 -8.26 0.38
N SER A 133 5.26 -7.95 -0.23
CA SER A 133 5.56 -6.56 -0.58
C SER A 133 4.55 -6.06 -1.61
N THR A 134 4.33 -4.75 -1.62
CA THR A 134 3.43 -4.09 -2.56
C THR A 134 3.83 -4.41 -4.01
N ILE A 135 5.14 -4.42 -4.31
CA ILE A 135 5.65 -4.82 -5.62
C ILE A 135 5.37 -6.29 -5.95
N HIS A 136 5.45 -7.22 -4.99
CA HIS A 136 5.12 -8.62 -5.24
C HIS A 136 3.63 -8.77 -5.55
N ALA A 137 2.78 -8.12 -4.77
CA ALA A 137 1.34 -8.08 -4.98
C ALA A 137 0.99 -7.52 -6.38
N ASP A 138 1.69 -6.49 -6.83
CA ASP A 138 1.54 -5.91 -8.17
C ASP A 138 2.01 -6.85 -9.30
N MET A 139 3.15 -7.52 -9.12
CA MET A 139 3.70 -8.43 -10.14
C MET A 139 2.77 -9.60 -10.49
N VAL A 140 1.88 -9.99 -9.57
CA VAL A 140 0.93 -11.10 -9.80
C VAL A 140 -0.37 -10.65 -10.49
N CYS A 141 -0.47 -9.37 -10.88
CA CYS A 141 -1.58 -8.84 -11.67
C CYS A 141 -1.61 -9.34 -13.11
N ARG A 142 -0.47 -9.80 -13.64
CA ARG A 142 -0.39 -10.35 -15.00
C ARG A 142 -0.57 -11.87 -14.97
N PRO A 143 -1.29 -12.46 -15.94
CA PRO A 143 -1.19 -13.90 -16.13
C PRO A 143 0.28 -14.26 -16.45
N PRO A 144 0.81 -15.37 -15.92
CA PRO A 144 2.07 -15.91 -16.41
C PRO A 144 1.81 -16.46 -17.82
N ILE A 145 2.18 -15.66 -18.83
CA ILE A 145 2.08 -15.97 -20.27
C ILE A 145 0.61 -15.99 -20.78
N ASP A 146 0.31 -15.16 -21.78
CA ASP A 146 -0.88 -15.32 -22.61
C ASP A 146 -0.86 -16.73 -23.24
N VAL A 147 -1.74 -17.63 -22.78
CA VAL A 147 -2.02 -18.87 -23.51
C VAL A 147 -3.03 -18.50 -24.59
N PRO A 148 -2.67 -18.51 -25.88
CA PRO A 148 -3.65 -18.29 -26.94
C PRO A 148 -4.68 -19.42 -26.90
N ASP A 149 -5.97 -19.07 -27.02
CA ASP A 149 -7.08 -20.02 -27.21
C ASP A 149 -6.89 -20.88 -28.47
#